data_AF-T1BXI1-F1
#
_entry.id   AF-T1BXI1-F1
#
_cell.length_a   1.000
_cell.length_b   1.000
_cell.length_c   1.000
_cell.angle_alpha   90.00
_cell.angle_beta   90.00
_cell.angle_gamma   90.00
#
_symmetry.space_group_name_H-M   'P 1'
#
loop_
_entity.id
_entity.type
_entity.pdbx_description
1 polymer ?
#
loop_
_entity_poly.entity_id
_entity_poly.type
_entity_poly.pdbx_seq_one_letter_code
_entity_poly.pdbx_strand_id
1 'polypeptide(L)'
;RFEQFKTVYRVAPVYLKKITRVEGLLCLYFLALLVQALIERELRRAMKREKIASLPIYPEARECEAPTTGKILKLFEDVQVLRAWQGGRRIHTEQPALDDLQKELLRLLGVPGSAYQVREG
;
A
#
# COMPACT_ATOMS: atom_id res chain seq x y z
N ARG A 1 -8.34 19.14 13.59
CA ARG A 1 -9.39 18.23 13.05
C ARG A 1 -10.03 18.96 11.88
N PHE A 2 -9.76 18.55 10.62
CA PHE A 2 -10.23 19.07 9.29
C PHE A 2 -9.15 19.48 8.26
N GLU A 3 -7.85 19.52 8.57
CA GLU A 3 -6.85 19.97 7.57
C GLU A 3 -6.29 18.88 6.63
N GLN A 4 -6.40 17.59 6.98
CA GLN A 4 -5.79 16.52 6.18
C GLN A 4 -6.51 16.20 4.86
N PHE A 5 -7.72 16.73 4.64
CA PHE A 5 -8.52 16.44 3.44
C PHE A 5 -8.02 17.17 2.19
N LYS A 6 -7.30 18.30 2.32
CA LYS A 6 -6.89 19.13 1.17
C LYS A 6 -5.54 18.74 0.57
N THR A 7 -4.59 18.28 1.36
CA THR A 7 -3.18 18.26 0.93
C THR A 7 -2.71 16.90 0.43
N VAL A 8 -3.25 15.79 0.95
CA VAL A 8 -2.74 14.44 0.64
C VAL A 8 -3.33 13.88 -0.65
N TYR A 9 -4.62 14.14 -0.93
CA TYR A 9 -5.32 13.49 -2.04
C TYR A 9 -5.23 14.19 -3.40
N ARG A 10 -4.53 15.34 -3.50
CA ARG A 10 -4.51 16.17 -4.73
C ARG A 10 -5.89 16.22 -5.39
N VAL A 11 -6.92 16.50 -4.58
CA VAL A 11 -8.27 16.69 -5.10
C VAL A 11 -8.24 18.02 -5.87
N ALA A 12 -7.79 17.98 -7.12
CA ALA A 12 -8.10 19.00 -8.11
C ALA A 12 -9.60 19.28 -7.98
N PRO A 13 -10.08 20.53 -8.11
CA PRO A 13 -11.50 20.83 -7.99
C PRO A 13 -12.26 19.88 -8.91
N VAL A 14 -12.83 18.82 -8.31
CA VAL A 14 -13.52 17.81 -9.09
C VAL A 14 -14.77 18.55 -9.47
N TYR A 15 -14.88 18.96 -10.74
CA TYR A 15 -16.06 19.61 -11.30
C TYR A 15 -17.21 18.60 -11.33
N LEU A 16 -17.59 18.10 -10.16
CA LEU A 16 -18.72 17.23 -9.92
C LEU A 16 -19.94 18.12 -9.99
N LYS A 17 -20.46 18.26 -11.21
CA LYS A 17 -21.64 19.07 -11.54
C LYS A 17 -22.91 18.73 -10.73
N LYS A 18 -22.92 17.60 -10.00
CA LYS A 18 -24.06 17.11 -9.22
C LYS A 18 -23.63 16.83 -7.77
N ILE A 19 -24.43 17.31 -6.81
CA ILE A 19 -24.23 17.13 -5.36
C ILE A 19 -24.08 15.65 -5.01
N THR A 20 -24.90 14.78 -5.60
CA THR A 20 -24.85 13.33 -5.36
C THR A 20 -23.50 12.69 -5.71
N ARG A 21 -22.77 13.22 -6.70
CA ARG A 21 -21.42 12.73 -7.02
C ARG A 21 -20.41 13.19 -5.97
N VAL A 22 -20.58 14.38 -5.39
CA VAL A 22 -19.73 14.86 -4.30
C VAL A 22 -19.91 14.00 -3.06
N GLU A 23 -21.16 13.71 -2.69
CA GLU A 23 -21.49 12.81 -1.57
C GLU A 23 -20.92 11.41 -1.77
N GLY A 24 -21.08 10.84 -2.98
CA GLY A 24 -20.51 9.55 -3.34
C GLY A 24 -18.97 9.54 -3.23
N LEU A 25 -18.30 10.57 -3.74
CA LEU A 25 -16.86 10.69 -3.64
C LEU A 25 -16.37 10.82 -2.19
N LEU A 26 -17.05 11.62 -1.36
CA LEU A 26 -16.74 11.76 0.06
C LEU A 26 -16.92 10.44 0.81
N CYS A 27 -17.96 9.67 0.50
CA CYS A 27 -18.17 8.34 1.06
C CYS A 27 -17.00 7.40 0.72
N LEU A 28 -16.56 7.38 -0.55
CA LEU A 28 -15.39 6.58 -0.96
C LEU A 28 -14.11 7.01 -0.25
N TYR A 29 -13.88 8.33 -0.07
CA TYR A 29 -12.73 8.82 0.70
C TYR A 29 -12.80 8.39 2.16
N PHE A 30 -13.98 8.41 2.78
CA PHE A 30 -14.15 7.94 4.15
C PHE A 30 -13.79 6.45 4.27
N LEU A 31 -14.27 5.61 3.34
CA LEU A 31 -13.92 4.19 3.32
C LEU A 31 -12.42 3.98 3.11
N ALA A 32 -11.80 4.73 2.19
CA ALA A 32 -10.36 4.68 1.97
C ALA A 32 -9.57 5.03 3.24
N LEU A 33 -9.93 6.12 3.93
CA LEU A 33 -9.32 6.54 5.21
C LEU A 33 -9.50 5.47 6.29
N LEU A 34 -10.67 4.84 6.35
CA LEU A 34 -10.94 3.75 7.29
C LEU A 34 -10.00 2.56 7.02
N VAL A 35 -9.86 2.14 5.76
CA VAL A 35 -8.93 1.07 5.37
C VAL A 35 -7.49 1.44 5.71
N GLN A 36 -7.06 2.67 5.43
CA GLN A 36 -5.72 3.16 5.79
C GLN A 36 -5.48 3.10 7.31
N ALA A 37 -6.44 3.56 8.11
CA ALA A 37 -6.34 3.51 9.56
C ALA A 37 -6.26 2.06 10.10
N LEU A 38 -6.97 1.12 9.47
CA LEU A 38 -6.88 -0.30 9.82
C LEU A 38 -5.49 -0.86 9.51
N ILE A 39 -4.95 -0.62 8.32
CA ILE A 39 -3.60 -1.10 7.93
C ILE A 39 -2.54 -0.57 8.90
N GLU A 40 -2.55 0.73 9.18
CA GLU A 40 -1.60 1.35 10.12
C GLU A 40 -1.73 0.78 11.53
N ARG A 41 -2.96 0.58 12.00
CA ARG A 41 -3.22 0.02 13.32
C ARG A 41 -2.72 -1.41 13.44
N GLU A 42 -2.97 -2.26 12.45
CA GLU A 42 -2.51 -3.65 12.46
C GLU A 42 -0.99 -3.72 12.46
N LEU A 43 -0.30 -2.93 11.62
CA LEU A 43 1.16 -2.87 11.61
C LEU A 43 1.72 -2.40 12.97
N ARG A 44 1.21 -1.30 13.53
CA ARG A 44 1.68 -0.77 14.82
C ARG A 44 1.42 -1.74 15.97
N ARG A 45 0.30 -2.47 15.94
CA ARG A 45 0.00 -3.53 16.92
C ARG A 45 0.99 -4.69 16.80
N ALA A 46 1.33 -5.09 15.58
CA ALA A 46 2.32 -6.12 15.34
C ALA A 46 3.71 -5.69 15.82
N MET A 47 4.14 -4.47 15.48
CA MET A 47 5.38 -3.88 15.96
C MET A 47 5.43 -3.88 17.50
N LYS A 48 4.36 -3.43 18.17
CA LYS A 48 4.28 -3.44 19.63
C LYS A 48 4.35 -4.85 20.22
N ARG A 49 3.64 -5.82 19.63
CA ARG A 49 3.66 -7.23 20.06
C ARG A 49 5.06 -7.82 19.99
N GLU A 50 5.82 -7.43 18.97
CA GLU A 50 7.17 -7.96 18.69
C GLU A 50 8.30 -7.06 19.20
N LYS A 51 7.96 -5.99 19.93
CA LYS A 51 8.91 -5.02 20.50
C LYS A 51 9.79 -4.32 19.46
N ILE A 52 9.26 -4.12 18.26
CA ILE A 52 9.90 -3.34 17.20
C ILE A 52 9.59 -1.87 17.45
N ALA A 53 10.62 -1.07 17.75
CA ALA A 53 10.46 0.37 18.03
C ALA A 53 10.24 1.17 16.74
N SER A 54 10.93 0.82 15.66
CA SER A 54 10.88 1.51 14.38
C SER A 54 11.18 0.55 13.22
N LEU A 55 10.80 0.95 12.02
CA LEU A 55 11.11 0.26 10.77
C LEU A 55 11.79 1.22 9.78
N PRO A 56 12.75 0.75 8.97
CA PRO A 56 13.50 1.57 8.02
C PRO A 56 12.71 1.87 6.73
N ILE A 57 11.55 2.53 6.86
CA ILE A 57 10.55 2.69 5.78
C ILE A 57 10.70 4.02 5.02
N TYR A 58 11.41 5.00 5.58
CA TYR A 58 11.65 6.27 4.89
C TYR A 58 12.78 6.12 3.85
N PRO A 59 12.89 7.06 2.88
CA PRO A 59 14.05 7.13 2.00
C PRO A 59 15.36 7.04 2.79
N GLU A 60 16.39 6.48 2.12
CA GLU A 60 17.70 6.20 2.73
C GLU A 60 17.64 5.25 3.95
N ALA A 61 16.64 4.35 4.00
CA ALA A 61 16.44 3.38 5.09
C ALA A 61 16.28 4.03 6.49
N ARG A 62 15.75 5.25 6.52
CA ARG A 62 15.52 5.97 7.77
C ARG A 62 14.41 5.34 8.61
N GLU A 63 14.64 5.32 9.92
CA GLU A 63 13.74 4.76 10.91
C GLU A 63 12.40 5.51 11.02
N CYS A 64 11.32 4.75 11.21
CA CYS A 64 9.96 5.22 11.38
C CYS A 64 9.26 4.46 12.50
N GLU A 65 8.95 5.14 13.61
CA GLU A 65 8.19 4.58 14.74
C GLU A 65 6.70 4.40 14.43
N ALA A 66 6.22 5.17 13.45
CA ALA A 66 4.81 5.39 13.20
C ALA A 66 4.50 5.34 11.69
N PRO A 67 4.61 4.16 11.03
CA PRO A 67 4.42 4.08 9.59
C PRO A 67 2.99 4.45 9.18
N THR A 68 2.86 5.16 8.06
CA THR A 68 1.56 5.49 7.44
C THR A 68 1.30 4.58 6.25
N THR A 69 0.04 4.37 5.90
CA THR A 69 -0.34 3.51 4.77
C THR A 69 0.31 3.99 3.47
N GLY A 70 0.38 5.30 3.25
CA GLY A 70 1.04 5.85 2.07
C GLY A 70 2.52 5.45 1.97
N LYS A 71 3.23 5.39 3.09
CA LYS A 71 4.65 4.97 3.12
C LYS A 71 4.81 3.46 2.97
N ILE A 72 3.94 2.69 3.62
CA ILE A 72 3.89 1.23 3.46
C ILE A 72 3.68 0.88 1.99
N LEU A 73 2.67 1.45 1.34
CA LEU A 73 2.36 1.18 -0.07
C LEU A 73 3.48 1.65 -1.01
N LYS A 74 4.16 2.75 -0.69
CA LYS A 74 5.29 3.26 -1.49
C LYS A 74 6.42 2.24 -1.61
N LEU A 75 6.67 1.44 -0.58
CA LEU A 75 7.69 0.38 -0.62
C LEU A 75 7.38 -0.73 -1.62
N PHE A 76 6.12 -0.90 -2.02
CA PHE A 76 5.70 -1.91 -2.99
C PHE A 76 5.45 -1.33 -4.39
N GLU A 77 5.72 -0.05 -4.62
CA GLU A 77 5.39 0.63 -5.89
C GLU A 77 6.13 0.02 -7.08
N ASP A 78 7.37 -0.42 -6.87
CA ASP A 78 8.23 -1.02 -7.92
C ASP A 78 8.07 -2.55 -8.02
N VAL A 79 7.20 -3.15 -7.20
CA VAL A 79 6.95 -4.60 -7.23
C VAL A 79 6.13 -4.94 -8.47
N GLN A 80 6.73 -5.72 -9.37
CA GLN A 80 6.16 -6.03 -10.67
C GLN A 80 6.41 -7.47 -11.10
N VAL A 81 5.59 -7.95 -12.03
CA VAL A 81 5.73 -9.27 -12.66
C VAL A 81 6.18 -9.04 -14.10
N LEU A 82 7.33 -9.58 -14.49
CA LEU A 82 7.77 -9.52 -15.89
C LEU A 82 7.17 -10.70 -16.65
N ARG A 83 6.50 -10.43 -17.78
CA ARG A 83 5.96 -11.47 -18.67
C ARG A 83 6.51 -11.27 -20.07
N ALA A 84 7.25 -12.25 -20.56
CA ALA A 84 7.79 -12.23 -21.92
C ALA A 84 6.93 -13.07 -22.86
N TRP A 85 6.72 -12.55 -24.07
CA TRP A 85 5.90 -13.15 -25.12
C TRP A 85 6.70 -13.26 -26.42
N GLN A 86 6.53 -14.37 -27.14
CA GLN A 86 7.10 -14.57 -28.46
C GLN A 86 6.05 -15.23 -29.37
N GLY A 87 5.75 -14.60 -30.51
CA GLY A 87 4.77 -15.12 -31.47
C GLY A 87 3.37 -15.35 -30.86
N GLY A 88 2.94 -14.51 -29.92
CA GLY A 88 1.66 -14.66 -29.22
C GLY A 88 1.63 -15.72 -28.12
N ARG A 89 2.73 -16.47 -27.92
CA ARG A 89 2.88 -17.43 -26.83
C ARG A 89 3.67 -16.82 -25.68
N ARG A 90 3.20 -17.00 -24.44
CA ARG A 90 3.96 -16.63 -23.24
C ARG A 90 5.15 -17.58 -23.11
N ILE A 91 6.36 -17.02 -23.12
CA ILE A 91 7.60 -17.80 -23.07
C ILE A 91 8.25 -17.77 -21.68
N HIS A 92 8.00 -16.72 -20.89
CA HIS A 92 8.58 -16.59 -19.55
C HIS A 92 7.71 -15.70 -18.66
N THR A 93 7.64 -16.04 -17.37
CA THR A 93 7.10 -15.18 -16.33
C THR A 93 8.12 -15.13 -15.19
N GLU A 94 8.62 -13.94 -14.91
CA GLU A 94 9.47 -13.68 -13.75
C GLU A 94 8.59 -13.18 -12.60
N GLN A 95 8.67 -13.85 -11.46
CA GLN A 95 7.91 -13.48 -10.27
C GLN A 95 8.57 -12.25 -9.60
N PRO A 96 7.79 -11.39 -8.93
CA PRO A 96 8.35 -10.27 -8.21
C PRO A 96 9.33 -10.75 -7.14
N ALA A 97 10.55 -10.22 -7.19
CA ALA A 97 11.51 -10.37 -6.11
C ALA A 97 11.14 -9.38 -5.00
N LEU A 98 10.72 -9.90 -3.85
CA LEU A 98 10.51 -9.08 -2.65
C LEU A 98 11.82 -8.97 -1.87
N ASP A 99 12.16 -7.76 -1.43
CA ASP A 99 13.25 -7.54 -0.49
C ASP A 99 12.88 -7.97 0.94
N ASP A 100 13.84 -7.94 1.85
CA ASP A 100 13.64 -8.42 3.22
C ASP A 100 12.73 -7.50 4.04
N LEU A 101 12.74 -6.19 3.78
CA LEU A 101 11.86 -5.23 4.43
C LEU A 101 10.40 -5.44 3.99
N GLN A 102 10.17 -5.64 2.70
CA GLN A 102 8.86 -5.97 2.13
C GLN A 102 8.32 -7.28 2.72
N LYS A 103 9.15 -8.33 2.79
CA LYS A 103 8.75 -9.61 3.43
C LYS A 103 8.41 -9.42 4.91
N GLU A 104 9.21 -8.67 5.65
CA GLU A 104 8.94 -8.37 7.05
C GLU A 104 7.63 -7.61 7.23
N LEU A 105 7.37 -6.59 6.40
CA LEU A 105 6.11 -5.85 6.42
C LEU A 105 4.91 -6.75 6.13
N LEU A 106 4.99 -7.63 5.14
CA LEU A 106 3.93 -8.59 4.85
C LEU A 106 3.69 -9.53 6.04
N ARG A 107 4.75 -10.01 6.69
CA ARG A 107 4.64 -10.85 7.90
C ARG A 107 3.95 -10.10 9.05
N LEU A 108 4.33 -8.85 9.31
CA LEU A 108 3.72 -8.04 10.36
C LEU A 108 2.24 -7.73 10.07
N LEU A 109 1.89 -7.52 8.81
CA LEU A 109 0.52 -7.30 8.33
C LEU A 109 -0.29 -8.60 8.21
N GLY A 110 0.32 -9.77 8.41
CA GLY A 110 -0.35 -11.07 8.26
C GLY A 110 -0.70 -11.41 6.80
N VAL A 111 -0.03 -10.79 5.83
CA VAL A 111 -0.22 -11.04 4.40
C VAL A 111 0.77 -12.11 3.95
N PRO A 112 0.31 -13.23 3.36
CA PRO A 112 1.23 -14.26 2.89
C PRO A 112 1.99 -13.75 1.66
N GLY A 113 3.30 -14.01 1.57
CA GLY A 113 4.11 -13.63 0.40
C GLY A 113 3.58 -14.17 -0.93
N SER A 114 2.88 -15.31 -0.90
CA SER A 114 2.17 -15.86 -2.06
C SER A 114 1.09 -14.95 -2.66
N ALA A 115 0.62 -13.92 -1.92
CA ALA A 115 -0.30 -12.91 -2.44
C ALA A 115 0.33 -12.05 -3.54
N TYR A 116 1.66 -11.95 -3.57
CA TYR A 116 2.42 -11.24 -4.60
C TYR A 116 2.91 -12.17 -5.72
N GLN A 117 2.65 -13.48 -5.64
CA GLN A 117 3.03 -14.41 -6.69
C GLN A 117 1.90 -14.59 -7.69
N VAL A 118 2.22 -14.55 -8.97
CA VAL A 118 1.27 -14.89 -10.03
C VAL A 118 1.15 -16.40 -10.10
N ARG A 119 -0.05 -16.91 -9.83
CA ARG A 119 -0.39 -18.32 -10.08
C ARG A 119 -0.40 -18.55 -11.59
N GLU A 120 0.41 -19.48 -12.07
CA GLU A 120 0.29 -19.98 -13.42
C GLU A 120 -0.97 -20.84 -13.50
N GLY A 121 -1.98 -20.35 -14.22
CA GLY A 121 -3.15 -21.12 -14.63
C GLY A 121 -2.95 -21.73 -16.01
#